data_AF-A0A0F9DLK7-F1
#
_entry.id   AF-A0A0F9DLK7-F1
#
_cell.length_a   1.000
_cell.length_b   1.000
_cell.length_c   1.000
_cell.angle_alpha   90.00
_cell.angle_beta   90.00
_cell.angle_gamma   90.00
#
_symmetry.space_group_name_H-M   'P 1'
#
loop_
_entity.id
_entity.type
_entity.pdbx_description
1 polymer ?
#
loop_
_entity_poly.entity_id
_entity_poly.type
_entity_poly.pdbx_seq_one_letter_code
_entity_poly.pdbx_strand_id
1 'polypeptide(L)'
;MSFNNPINFNSANELREAGYVPVGIEQNALLTNCGFEPAQPNPIGPRFWYPAHIAGIVTGSFIATQRVAILRAIAADPEFEAALYAVWVGYGRSTADGWHAVSKYIYEALPELFE
;
A
#
# COMPACT_ATOMS: atom_id res chain seq x y z
N MET A 1 2.26 -12.06 -13.76
CA MET A 1 0.79 -12.29 -13.79
C MET A 1 0.13 -10.98 -13.42
N SER A 2 -0.81 -10.49 -14.23
CA SER A 2 -1.52 -9.23 -13.94
C SER A 2 -2.69 -9.52 -12.98
N PHE A 3 -2.82 -8.77 -11.88
CA PHE A 3 -3.94 -8.86 -10.93
C PHE A 3 -5.25 -8.28 -11.49
N ASN A 4 -5.50 -8.44 -12.80
CA ASN A 4 -6.67 -7.92 -13.53
C ASN A 4 -7.89 -8.85 -13.42
N ASN A 5 -8.15 -9.40 -12.24
CA ASN A 5 -9.47 -9.96 -11.95
C ASN A 5 -10.10 -9.05 -10.90
N PRO A 6 -11.18 -8.32 -11.21
CA PRO A 6 -11.85 -7.49 -10.23
C PRO A 6 -12.47 -8.42 -9.18
N ILE A 7 -11.75 -8.68 -8.09
CA ILE A 7 -12.30 -9.32 -6.91
C ILE A 7 -13.37 -8.37 -6.40
N ASN A 8 -14.63 -8.81 -6.49
CA ASN A 8 -15.76 -7.99 -6.12
C ASN A 8 -15.98 -8.13 -4.61
N PHE A 9 -15.36 -7.25 -3.82
CA PHE A 9 -15.54 -7.25 -2.37
C PHE A 9 -16.90 -6.64 -2.02
N ASN A 10 -17.78 -7.42 -1.40
CA ASN A 10 -19.15 -7.06 -1.04
C ASN A 10 -19.26 -6.32 0.29
N SER A 11 -18.16 -6.22 1.06
CA SER A 11 -18.16 -5.50 2.33
C SER A 11 -16.80 -4.95 2.74
N ALA A 12 -16.81 -3.97 3.63
CA ALA A 12 -15.60 -3.46 4.30
C ALA A 12 -14.89 -4.53 5.15
N ASN A 13 -15.56 -5.61 5.54
CA ASN A 13 -14.94 -6.71 6.28
C ASN A 13 -14.13 -7.61 5.35
N GLU A 14 -14.67 -7.95 4.17
CA GLU A 14 -13.95 -8.73 3.17
C GLU A 14 -12.68 -7.99 2.69
N LEU A 15 -12.76 -6.66 2.52
CA LEU A 15 -11.58 -5.83 2.21
C LEU A 15 -10.52 -5.91 3.31
N ARG A 16 -10.92 -5.80 4.58
CA ARG A 16 -9.98 -5.92 5.71
C ARG A 16 -9.36 -7.31 5.80
N GLU A 17 -10.15 -8.36 5.60
CA GLU A 17 -9.69 -9.75 5.57
C GLU A 17 -8.70 -9.99 4.43
N ALA A 18 -8.89 -9.31 3.29
CA ALA A 18 -7.97 -9.33 2.17
C ALA A 18 -6.73 -8.43 2.35
N GLY A 19 -6.58 -7.76 3.49
CA GLY A 19 -5.42 -6.92 3.79
C GLY A 19 -5.50 -5.51 3.20
N TYR A 20 -6.70 -5.02 2.88
CA TYR A 20 -6.95 -3.64 2.47
C TYR A 20 -7.33 -2.78 3.68
N VAL A 21 -6.91 -1.53 3.66
CA VAL A 21 -7.27 -0.54 4.68
C VAL A 21 -7.79 0.74 4.01
N PRO A 22 -8.71 1.45 4.66
CA PRO A 22 -9.26 2.66 4.07
C PRO A 22 -8.36 3.87 4.33
N VAL A 23 -8.22 4.74 3.32
CA VAL A 23 -7.54 6.03 3.39
C VAL A 23 -8.51 7.18 3.06
N GLY A 24 -8.13 8.40 3.43
CA GLY A 24 -8.91 9.62 3.14
C GLY A 24 -8.66 10.18 1.73
N ILE A 25 -9.37 11.27 1.41
CA ILE A 25 -9.33 11.92 0.08
C ILE A 25 -7.92 12.41 -0.26
N GLU A 26 -7.21 13.03 0.68
CA GLU A 26 -5.87 13.56 0.45
C GLU A 26 -4.85 12.46 0.15
N GLN A 27 -4.90 11.37 0.92
CA GLN A 27 -4.05 10.20 0.69
C GLN A 27 -4.37 9.53 -0.65
N ASN A 28 -5.65 9.44 -1.00
CA ASN A 28 -6.07 8.92 -2.29
C ASN A 28 -5.53 9.77 -3.45
N ALA A 29 -5.61 11.10 -3.36
CA ALA A 29 -5.07 12.00 -4.40
C ALA A 29 -3.55 11.83 -4.58
N LEU A 30 -2.82 11.60 -3.49
CA LEU A 30 -1.39 11.31 -3.56
C LEU A 30 -1.11 9.96 -4.25
N LEU A 31 -1.87 8.92 -3.89
CA LEU A 31 -1.72 7.58 -4.45
C LEU A 31 -2.03 7.55 -5.96
N THR A 32 -3.12 8.19 -6.38
CA THR A 32 -3.48 8.28 -7.80
C THR A 32 -2.45 9.07 -8.59
N ASN A 33 -1.89 10.15 -8.03
CA ASN A 33 -0.78 10.88 -8.66
C ASN A 33 0.52 10.06 -8.77
N CYS A 34 0.65 8.98 -7.99
CA CYS A 34 1.77 8.04 -8.08
C CYS A 34 1.47 6.82 -8.97
N GLY A 35 0.27 6.72 -9.55
CA GLY A 35 -0.11 5.63 -10.45
C GLY A 35 -0.88 4.47 -9.79
N PHE A 36 -1.30 4.61 -8.53
CA PHE A 36 -2.12 3.60 -7.87
C PHE A 36 -3.60 3.86 -8.08
N GLU A 37 -4.37 2.78 -8.20
CA GLU A 37 -5.83 2.84 -8.25
C GLU A 37 -6.44 2.18 -7.00
N PRO A 38 -7.52 2.77 -6.44
CA PRO A 38 -8.20 2.16 -5.31
C PRO A 38 -8.88 0.85 -5.75
N ALA A 39 -8.93 -0.13 -4.84
CA ALA A 39 -9.46 -1.47 -5.15
C ALA A 39 -10.89 -1.43 -5.70
N GLN A 40 -11.71 -0.48 -5.23
CA GLN A 40 -13.07 -0.21 -5.74
C GLN A 40 -13.52 1.24 -5.46
N PRO A 41 -14.44 1.81 -6.26
CA PRO A 41 -15.24 2.96 -5.85
C PRO A 41 -16.12 2.54 -4.67
N ASN A 42 -15.90 3.17 -3.52
CA ASN A 42 -16.46 2.76 -2.24
C ASN A 42 -18.01 2.76 -2.23
N PRO A 43 -18.68 1.68 -1.80
CA PRO A 43 -20.13 1.69 -1.59
C PRO A 43 -20.56 2.46 -0.33
N ILE A 44 -19.65 2.76 0.62
CA ILE A 44 -19.98 3.34 1.94
C ILE A 44 -18.98 4.44 2.34
N GLY A 45 -19.29 5.70 2.01
CA GLY A 45 -18.62 6.91 2.53
C GLY A 45 -17.37 7.38 1.75
N PRO A 46 -16.69 8.46 2.19
CA PRO A 46 -15.63 9.13 1.43
C PRO A 46 -14.24 8.46 1.52
N ARG A 47 -14.19 7.18 1.89
CA ARG A 47 -12.92 6.44 2.08
C ARG A 47 -12.54 5.67 0.82
N PHE A 48 -11.25 5.46 0.59
CA PHE A 48 -10.70 4.71 -0.55
C PHE A 48 -9.88 3.54 -0.04
N TRP A 49 -9.95 2.38 -0.69
CA TRP A 49 -9.34 1.16 -0.16
C TRP A 49 -8.09 0.78 -0.94
N TYR A 50 -6.97 0.61 -0.22
CA TYR A 50 -5.67 0.25 -0.76
C TYR A 50 -5.05 -0.89 0.04
N PRO A 51 -4.13 -1.67 -0.55
CA PRO A 51 -3.35 -2.65 0.20
C PRO A 51 -2.67 -2.00 1.40
N ALA A 52 -2.66 -2.68 2.55
CA ALA A 52 -2.23 -2.10 3.81
C ALA A 52 -0.77 -1.61 3.80
N HIS A 53 0.12 -2.28 3.06
CA HIS A 53 1.50 -1.83 2.89
C HIS A 53 1.60 -0.49 2.13
N ILE A 54 0.81 -0.29 1.08
CA ILE A 54 0.72 0.98 0.34
C ILE A 54 0.12 2.09 1.20
N ALA A 55 -0.99 1.80 1.90
CA ALA A 55 -1.61 2.77 2.81
C ALA A 55 -0.69 3.13 3.99
N GLY A 56 0.09 2.16 4.49
CA GLY A 56 1.13 2.37 5.49
C GLY A 56 2.18 3.36 5.04
N ILE A 57 2.60 3.32 3.76
CA ILE A 57 3.60 4.26 3.19
C ILE A 57 3.11 5.69 3.22
N VAL A 58 1.83 5.89 2.93
CA VAL A 58 1.24 7.23 2.91
C VAL A 58 1.04 7.80 4.31
N THR A 59 0.74 6.95 5.28
CA THR A 59 0.45 7.35 6.67
C THR A 59 1.68 7.33 7.58
N GLY A 60 2.75 6.64 7.18
CA GLY A 60 4.00 6.51 7.93
C GLY A 60 4.83 7.80 7.92
N SER A 61 5.37 8.15 9.10
CA SER A 61 6.26 9.29 9.30
C SER A 61 7.71 9.01 8.87
N PHE A 62 8.13 7.74 8.89
CA PHE A 62 9.53 7.35 8.74
C PHE A 62 10.11 7.58 7.33
N ILE A 63 9.25 7.53 6.32
CA ILE A 63 9.62 7.69 4.90
C ILE A 63 8.97 8.93 4.28
N ALA A 64 8.55 9.90 5.12
CA ALA A 64 7.76 11.04 4.68
C ALA A 64 8.46 11.88 3.60
N THR A 65 9.79 12.05 3.69
CA THR A 65 10.58 12.86 2.75
C THR A 65 10.70 12.20 1.37
N GLN A 66 10.83 10.88 1.33
CA GLN A 66 11.00 10.08 0.10
C GLN A 66 9.69 9.51 -0.44
N ARG A 67 8.57 9.74 0.25
CA ARG A 67 7.29 9.05 0.03
C ARG A 67 6.88 8.96 -1.44
N VAL A 68 6.95 10.07 -2.17
CA VAL A 68 6.56 10.12 -3.59
C VAL A 68 7.49 9.25 -4.45
N ALA A 69 8.80 9.31 -4.21
CA ALA A 69 9.78 8.52 -4.95
C ALA A 69 9.59 7.02 -4.70
N ILE A 70 9.39 6.64 -3.44
CA ILE A 70 9.10 5.25 -3.04
C ILE A 70 7.81 4.76 -3.72
N LEU A 71 6.72 5.53 -3.63
CA LEU A 71 5.45 5.16 -4.25
C LEU A 71 5.58 4.98 -5.76
N ARG A 72 6.33 5.86 -6.44
CA ARG A 72 6.59 5.73 -7.88
C ARG A 72 7.47 4.53 -8.23
N ALA A 73 8.47 4.22 -7.41
CA ALA A 73 9.30 3.04 -7.59
C ALA A 73 8.46 1.75 -7.47
N ILE A 74 7.55 1.71 -6.49
CA ILE A 74 6.61 0.59 -6.33
C ILE A 74 5.66 0.50 -7.52
N ALA A 75 5.04 1.61 -7.95
CA ALA A 75 4.12 1.61 -9.09
C ALA A 75 4.81 1.22 -10.42
N ALA A 76 6.11 1.48 -10.55
CA ALA A 76 6.89 1.12 -11.72
C ALA A 76 7.31 -0.36 -11.75
N ASP A 77 7.29 -1.05 -10.61
CA ASP A 77 7.76 -2.43 -10.46
C ASP A 77 6.72 -3.32 -9.74
N PRO A 78 5.89 -4.04 -10.51
CA PRO A 78 4.90 -4.97 -9.95
C PRO A 78 5.51 -6.14 -9.15
N GLU A 79 6.76 -6.54 -9.44
CA GLU A 79 7.43 -7.60 -8.66
C GLU A 79 7.85 -7.07 -7.29
N PHE A 80 8.31 -5.83 -7.24
CA PHE A 80 8.61 -5.13 -5.99
C PHE A 80 7.35 -4.93 -5.14
N GLU A 81 6.22 -4.50 -5.73
CA GLU A 81 4.93 -4.42 -5.02
C GLU A 81 4.50 -5.78 -4.45
N ALA A 82 4.60 -6.84 -5.25
CA ALA A 82 4.25 -8.19 -4.80
C ALA A 82 5.15 -8.68 -3.64
N ALA A 83 6.44 -8.34 -3.66
CA ALA A 83 7.36 -8.65 -2.58
C ALA A 83 7.00 -7.90 -1.29
N LEU A 84 6.67 -6.61 -1.38
CA LEU A 84 6.21 -5.81 -0.23
C LEU A 84 4.91 -6.36 0.35
N TYR A 85 3.97 -6.78 -0.50
CA TYR A 85 2.74 -7.44 -0.07
C TYR A 85 3.03 -8.76 0.65
N ALA A 86 3.92 -9.60 0.11
CA ALA A 86 4.30 -10.87 0.73
C ALA A 86 4.97 -10.65 2.09
N VAL A 87 5.87 -9.67 2.20
CA VAL A 87 6.46 -9.25 3.49
C VAL A 87 5.35 -8.88 4.45
N TRP A 88 4.43 -7.98 4.07
CA TRP A 88 3.33 -7.55 4.93
C TRP A 88 2.46 -8.71 5.44
N VAL A 89 2.01 -9.59 4.54
CA VAL A 89 1.13 -10.71 4.88
C VAL A 89 1.84 -11.73 5.79
N GLY A 90 3.15 -11.90 5.64
CA GLY A 90 3.97 -12.79 6.48
C GLY A 90 3.94 -12.46 7.98
N TYR A 91 3.69 -11.20 8.35
CA TYR A 91 3.59 -10.75 9.75
C TYR A 91 2.17 -10.80 10.32
N GLY A 92 1.18 -11.25 9.53
CA GLY A 92 -0.19 -11.45 9.97
C GLY A 92 -0.87 -10.17 10.47
N ARG A 93 -1.35 -10.18 11.72
CA ARG A 93 -2.12 -9.07 12.32
C ARG A 93 -1.26 -8.03 13.07
N SER A 94 0.06 -8.24 13.19
CA SER A 94 0.92 -7.25 13.86
C SER A 94 1.23 -6.09 12.93
N THR A 95 0.44 -5.02 13.04
CA THR A 95 0.59 -3.83 12.19
C THR A 95 1.95 -3.16 12.36
N ALA A 96 2.49 -3.13 13.59
CA ALA A 96 3.78 -2.48 13.87
C ALA A 96 4.96 -3.28 13.32
N ASP A 97 4.98 -4.60 13.53
CA ASP A 97 6.06 -5.46 13.04
C ASP A 97 6.03 -5.57 11.51
N GLY A 98 4.83 -5.75 10.93
CA GLY A 98 4.65 -5.75 9.48
C GLY A 98 5.09 -4.42 8.85
N TRP A 99 4.79 -3.30 9.49
CA TRP A 99 5.23 -1.98 9.03
C TRP A 99 6.75 -1.80 9.13
N HIS A 100 7.36 -2.26 10.23
CA HIS A 100 8.81 -2.23 10.39
C HIS A 100 9.50 -3.08 9.33
N ALA A 101 8.99 -4.29 9.04
CA ALA A 101 9.55 -5.18 8.04
C ALA A 101 9.43 -4.63 6.61
N VAL A 102 8.27 -4.07 6.25
CA VAL A 102 8.06 -3.37 4.98
C VAL A 102 9.03 -2.18 4.85
N SER A 103 9.15 -1.38 5.90
CA SER A 103 10.07 -0.24 5.90
C SER A 103 11.52 -0.70 5.70
N LYS A 104 11.97 -1.71 6.45
CA LYS A 104 13.31 -2.29 6.30
C LYS A 104 13.58 -2.78 4.89
N TYR A 105 12.62 -3.50 4.30
CA TYR A 105 12.74 -3.99 2.92
C TYR A 105 12.86 -2.83 1.90
N ILE A 106 12.11 -1.75 2.08
CA ILE A 106 12.22 -0.55 1.23
C ILE A 106 13.62 0.09 1.35
N TYR A 107 14.15 0.22 2.56
CA TYR A 107 15.52 0.74 2.77
C TYR A 107 16.59 -0.12 2.11
N GLU A 108 16.44 -1.45 2.15
CA GLU A 108 17.38 -2.38 1.54
C GLU A 108 17.26 -2.44 0.01
N ALA A 109 16.04 -2.27 -0.52
CA ALA A 109 15.76 -2.36 -1.95
C ALA A 109 15.98 -1.04 -2.71
N LEU A 110 15.82 0.10 -2.05
CA LEU A 110 15.95 1.45 -2.63
C LEU A 110 16.92 2.32 -1.81
N PRO A 111 18.17 1.86 -1.56
CA PRO A 111 19.11 2.56 -0.70
C PRO A 111 19.39 4.00 -1.18
N GLU A 112 19.39 4.24 -2.48
CA GLU A 112 19.67 5.53 -3.12
C GLU A 112 18.68 6.64 -2.75
N LEU A 113 17.51 6.29 -2.21
CA LEU A 113 16.52 7.28 -1.75
C LEU A 113 16.84 7.83 -0.36
N PHE A 114 17.77 7.22 0.39
CA PHE A 114 18.01 7.50 1.80
C PHE A 114 19.44 7.97 2.13
N GLU A 115 20.25 8.22 1.10
CA GLU A 115 21.61 8.80 1.22
C GLU A 115 21.62 10.32 1.34
#